data_AF-A0A6L6A902-F1
#
_entry.id   AF-A0A6L6A902-F1
#
_cell.length_a   1.000
_cell.length_b   1.000
_cell.length_c   1.000
_cell.angle_alpha   90.00
_cell.angle_beta   90.00
_cell.angle_gamma   90.00
#
_symmetry.space_group_name_H-M   'P 1'
#
loop_
_entity.id
_entity.type
_entity.pdbx_description
1 polymer ?
#
loop_
_entity_poly.entity_id
_entity_poly.type
_entity_poly.pdbx_seq_one_letter_code
_entity_poly.pdbx_strand_id
1 'polypeptide(L)'
;MRNQRGSATVEFVALALPLFIPLFLYLNLYATRSDLESSLKTLSREMARAIVTAENDEVAYRTSLELFMKGGEVLGLEKKITKGSIRFEIWCRVKPCISPDNEVRVNITSKEIEGVISSVEYVSPWA
;
A
#
# COMPACT_ATOMS: atom_id res chain seq x y z
N MET A 1 -10.11 -38.14 -49.31
CA MET A 1 -9.61 -36.76 -49.41
C MET A 1 -10.09 -36.00 -48.18
N ARG A 2 -9.16 -35.55 -47.31
CA ARG A 2 -9.44 -34.93 -46.00
C ARG A 2 -10.07 -33.56 -46.21
N ASN A 3 -11.23 -33.35 -45.59
CA ASN A 3 -12.02 -32.12 -45.63
C ASN A 3 -11.27 -30.98 -44.90
N GLN A 4 -10.46 -30.22 -45.64
CA GLN A 4 -9.71 -29.06 -45.12
C GLN A 4 -10.53 -27.77 -45.24
N ARG A 5 -11.68 -27.71 -44.57
CA ARG A 5 -12.45 -26.46 -44.39
C ARG A 5 -12.70 -26.22 -42.90
N GLY A 6 -11.61 -26.06 -42.15
CA GLY A 6 -11.66 -25.40 -40.85
C GLY A 6 -11.78 -23.90 -41.10
N SER A 7 -12.93 -23.33 -40.75
CA SER A 7 -13.21 -21.90 -40.89
C SER A 7 -12.11 -21.07 -40.19
N ALA A 8 -11.55 -20.07 -40.89
CA ALA A 8 -10.48 -19.20 -40.39
C ALA A 8 -10.80 -18.57 -39.01
N THR A 9 -12.10 -18.42 -38.69
CA THR A 9 -12.57 -17.98 -37.38
C THR A 9 -12.19 -18.95 -36.25
N VAL A 10 -12.29 -20.26 -36.48
CA VAL A 10 -12.02 -21.29 -35.46
C VAL A 10 -10.52 -21.35 -35.16
N GLU A 11 -9.69 -21.18 -36.18
CA GLU A 11 -8.23 -21.14 -36.04
C GLU A 11 -7.77 -19.89 -35.27
N PHE A 12 -8.39 -18.73 -35.52
CA PHE A 12 -8.13 -17.51 -34.76
C PHE A 12 -8.57 -17.64 -33.28
N VAL A 13 -9.75 -18.20 -33.02
CA VAL A 13 -10.25 -18.41 -31.65
C VAL A 13 -9.39 -19.42 -30.88
N ALA A 14 -8.89 -20.46 -31.55
CA ALA A 14 -7.98 -21.43 -30.97
C ALA A 14 -6.64 -20.82 -30.52
N LEU A 15 -6.18 -19.76 -31.19
CA LEU A 15 -5.00 -18.99 -30.79
C LEU A 15 -5.31 -17.93 -29.73
N ALA A 16 -6.47 -17.28 -29.79
CA ALA A 16 -6.83 -16.20 -28.88
C ALA A 16 -7.26 -16.69 -27.48
N LEU A 17 -8.04 -17.77 -27.37
CA LEU A 17 -8.54 -18.28 -26.08
C LEU A 17 -7.42 -18.64 -25.08
N PRO A 18 -6.33 -19.34 -25.48
CA PRO A 18 -5.22 -19.62 -24.58
C PRO A 18 -4.53 -18.35 -24.06
N LEU A 19 -4.49 -17.27 -24.85
CA LEU A 19 -3.89 -15.99 -24.48
C LEU A 19 -4.68 -15.22 -23.42
N PHE A 20 -5.99 -15.45 -23.30
CA PHE A 20 -6.79 -14.81 -22.25
C PHE A 20 -6.51 -15.35 -20.85
N ILE A 21 -6.12 -16.63 -20.71
CA ILE A 21 -5.80 -17.23 -19.40
C ILE A 21 -4.68 -16.48 -18.68
N PRO A 22 -3.47 -16.31 -19.24
CA PRO A 22 -2.40 -15.57 -18.56
C PRO A 22 -2.76 -14.10 -18.34
N LEU A 23 -3.53 -13.49 -19.24
CA LEU A 23 -4.00 -12.13 -19.07
C LEU A 23 -4.92 -12.00 -17.84
N PHE A 24 -5.90 -12.89 -17.68
CA PHE A 24 -6.78 -12.87 -16.51
C PHE A 24 -6.03 -13.10 -15.22
N LEU A 25 -5.07 -14.03 -15.20
CA LEU A 25 -4.22 -14.26 -14.03
C LEU A 25 -3.43 -13.00 -13.65
N TYR A 26 -2.84 -12.34 -14.65
CA TYR A 26 -2.10 -11.09 -14.44
C TYR A 26 -3.01 -9.98 -13.90
N LEU A 27 -4.20 -9.80 -14.49
CA LEU A 27 -5.15 -8.77 -14.06
C LEU A 27 -5.63 -8.98 -12.63
N ASN A 28 -5.88 -10.23 -12.22
CA ASN A 28 -6.26 -10.53 -10.83
C ASN A 28 -5.13 -10.23 -9.84
N LEU A 29 -3.89 -10.61 -10.19
CA LEU A 29 -2.71 -10.29 -9.39
C LEU A 29 -2.51 -8.77 -9.27
N TYR A 30 -2.64 -8.06 -10.39
CA TYR A 30 -2.52 -6.61 -10.43
C TYR A 30 -3.61 -5.91 -9.61
N ALA A 31 -4.86 -6.33 -9.75
CA ALA A 31 -5.99 -5.79 -8.97
C ALA A 31 -5.73 -5.91 -7.46
N THR A 32 -5.31 -7.10 -7.01
CA THR A 32 -5.02 -7.35 -5.59
C THR A 32 -3.89 -6.46 -5.06
N ARG A 33 -2.81 -6.28 -5.85
CA ARG A 33 -1.69 -5.41 -5.49
C ARG A 33 -2.08 -3.93 -5.46
N SER A 34 -2.86 -3.50 -6.44
CA SER A 34 -3.36 -2.13 -6.55
C SER A 34 -4.27 -1.76 -5.38
N ASP A 35 -5.16 -2.68 -4.97
CA ASP A 35 -6.03 -2.47 -3.82
C ASP A 35 -5.22 -2.34 -2.53
N LEU A 36 -4.23 -3.23 -2.34
CA LEU A 36 -3.33 -3.16 -1.19
C LEU A 36 -2.55 -1.84 -1.14
N GLU A 37 -1.98 -1.41 -2.27
CA GLU A 37 -1.26 -0.13 -2.36
C GLU A 37 -2.15 1.05 -1.98
N SER A 38 -3.39 1.09 -2.50
CA SER A 38 -4.38 2.12 -2.19
C SER A 38 -4.74 2.14 -0.70
N SER A 39 -4.99 0.97 -0.09
CA SER A 39 -5.26 0.86 1.34
C SER A 39 -4.09 1.32 2.20
N LEU A 40 -2.86 0.92 1.86
CA LEU A 40 -1.66 1.35 2.59
C LEU A 40 -1.39 2.86 2.44
N LYS A 41 -1.73 3.45 1.30
CA LYS A 41 -1.65 4.90 1.08
C LYS A 41 -2.63 5.66 1.95
N THR A 42 -3.87 5.18 2.08
CA THR A 42 -4.84 5.76 3.01
C THR A 42 -4.36 5.64 4.46
N LEU A 43 -3.91 4.46 4.87
CA LEU A 43 -3.35 4.24 6.21
C LEU A 43 -2.16 5.17 6.51
N SER A 44 -1.22 5.27 5.57
CA SER A 44 -0.04 6.16 5.69
C SER A 44 -0.44 7.63 5.90
N ARG A 45 -1.48 8.10 5.19
CA ARG A 45 -2.01 9.46 5.34
C ARG A 45 -2.67 9.68 6.70
N GLU A 46 -3.49 8.73 7.14
CA GLU A 46 -4.15 8.81 8.45
C GLU A 46 -3.14 8.80 9.60
N MET A 47 -2.11 7.95 9.50
CA MET A 47 -1.00 7.94 10.45
C MET A 47 -0.25 9.27 10.47
N ALA A 48 0.10 9.83 9.30
CA ALA A 48 0.80 11.10 9.22
C ALA A 48 0.01 12.23 9.88
N ARG A 49 -1.31 12.30 9.63
CA ARG A 49 -2.22 13.27 10.25
C ARG A 49 -2.28 13.11 11.76
N ALA A 50 -2.45 11.88 12.25
CA ALA A 50 -2.52 11.63 13.68
C ALA A 50 -1.22 12.01 14.41
N ILE A 51 -0.07 11.78 13.76
CA ILE A 51 1.24 12.16 14.31
C ILE A 51 1.36 13.67 14.47
N VAL A 52 1.05 14.47 13.43
CA VAL A 52 1.22 15.93 13.50
C VAL A 52 0.24 16.62 14.46
N THR A 53 -0.83 15.93 14.87
CA THR A 53 -1.78 16.39 15.89
C THR A 53 -1.43 15.94 17.30
N ALA A 54 -0.38 15.13 17.48
CA ALA A 54 0.02 14.65 18.79
C ALA A 54 0.66 15.77 19.63
N GLU A 55 0.58 15.64 20.95
CA GLU A 55 1.12 16.62 21.89
C GLU A 55 2.66 16.61 21.95
N ASN A 56 3.30 15.47 21.70
CA ASN A 56 4.75 15.29 21.71
C ASN A 56 5.17 14.02 20.95
N ASP A 57 6.48 13.84 20.77
CA ASP A 57 7.09 12.71 20.04
C ASP A 57 6.71 11.34 20.61
N GLU A 58 6.55 11.22 21.94
CA GLU A 58 6.20 9.96 22.58
C GLU A 58 4.74 9.56 22.27
N VAL A 59 3.82 10.52 22.39
CA VAL A 59 2.41 10.33 22.03
C VAL A 59 2.29 10.03 20.54
N ALA A 60 2.99 10.78 19.69
CA ALA A 60 3.03 10.56 18.25
C ALA A 60 3.47 9.13 17.89
N TYR A 61 4.57 8.65 18.50
CA TYR A 61 5.06 7.31 18.25
C TYR A 61 4.06 6.25 18.71
N ARG A 62 3.51 6.36 19.93
CA ARG A 62 2.53 5.41 20.46
C ARG A 62 1.27 5.36 19.60
N THR A 63 0.71 6.51 19.25
CA THR A 63 -0.49 6.62 18.40
C THR A 63 -0.22 6.06 17.00
N SER A 64 0.96 6.31 16.42
CA SER A 64 1.31 5.74 15.11
C SER A 64 1.38 4.22 15.13
N LEU A 65 1.93 3.62 16.19
CA LEU A 65 1.99 2.16 16.36
C LEU A 65 0.59 1.58 16.50
N GLU A 66 -0.26 2.20 17.32
CA GLU A 66 -1.66 1.78 17.50
C GLU A 66 -2.44 1.84 16.19
N LEU A 67 -2.36 2.94 15.45
CA LEU A 67 -3.01 3.10 14.14
C LEU A 67 -2.47 2.11 13.11
N PHE A 68 -1.16 1.85 13.10
CA PHE A 68 -0.58 0.85 12.21
C PHE A 68 -1.08 -0.56 12.51
N MET A 69 -1.16 -0.94 13.79
CA MET A 69 -1.65 -2.25 14.20
C MET A 69 -3.16 -2.38 13.94
N LYS A 70 -3.95 -1.37 14.30
CA LYS A 70 -5.42 -1.38 14.11
C LYS A 70 -5.80 -1.31 12.64
N GLY A 71 -5.14 -0.45 11.86
CA GLY A 71 -5.29 -0.40 10.41
C GLY A 71 -4.87 -1.72 9.77
N GLY A 72 -3.80 -2.33 10.27
CA GLY A 72 -3.37 -3.68 9.88
C GLY A 72 -4.41 -4.75 10.13
N GLU A 73 -5.07 -4.74 11.29
CA GLU A 73 -6.18 -5.66 11.63
C GLU A 73 -7.37 -5.47 10.67
N VAL A 74 -7.84 -4.22 10.50
CA VAL A 74 -8.99 -3.90 9.62
C VAL A 74 -8.73 -4.30 8.17
N LEU A 75 -7.48 -4.18 7.71
CA LEU A 75 -7.06 -4.54 6.36
C LEU A 75 -6.67 -6.03 6.22
N GLY A 76 -6.76 -6.84 7.28
CA GLY A 76 -6.37 -8.26 7.26
C GLY A 76 -4.86 -8.49 7.05
N LEU A 77 -4.03 -7.53 7.43
CA LEU A 77 -2.57 -7.51 7.23
C LEU A 77 -1.77 -7.99 8.46
N GLU A 78 -2.44 -8.41 9.54
CA GLU A 78 -1.79 -8.81 10.80
C GLU A 78 -0.64 -9.81 10.59
N LYS A 79 -0.89 -10.87 9.81
CA LYS A 79 0.14 -11.89 9.51
C LYS A 79 1.31 -11.30 8.72
N LYS A 80 1.06 -10.32 7.85
CA LYS A 80 2.08 -9.65 7.04
C LYS A 80 2.93 -8.71 7.91
N ILE A 81 2.30 -8.03 8.87
CA ILE A 81 2.97 -7.19 9.86
C ILE A 81 3.85 -8.04 10.78
N THR A 82 3.32 -9.09 11.39
CA THR A 82 4.07 -9.96 12.32
C THR A 82 5.23 -10.69 11.63
N LYS A 83 5.10 -11.03 10.34
CA LYS A 83 6.20 -11.61 9.55
C LYS A 83 7.22 -10.57 9.06
N GLY A 84 6.99 -9.28 9.32
CA GLY A 84 7.84 -8.18 8.85
C GLY A 84 7.83 -7.99 7.34
N SER A 85 6.78 -8.45 6.63
CA SER A 85 6.59 -8.15 5.21
C SER A 85 5.97 -6.78 4.98
N ILE A 86 5.33 -6.20 6.00
CA ILE A 86 4.88 -4.81 6.04
C ILE A 86 5.48 -4.16 7.29
N ARG A 87 6.09 -2.98 7.12
CA ARG A 87 6.73 -2.21 8.19
C ARG A 87 6.46 -0.73 7.97
N PHE A 88 6.46 0.06 9.04
CA PHE A 88 6.42 1.51 8.93
C PHE A 88 7.64 2.16 9.58
N GLU A 89 7.94 3.38 9.14
CA GLU A 89 8.97 4.26 9.69
C GLU A 89 8.45 5.70 9.69
N ILE A 90 8.81 6.45 10.72
CA ILE A 90 8.52 7.87 10.83
C ILE A 90 9.82 8.63 10.64
N TRP A 91 9.84 9.53 9.67
CA TRP A 91 10.92 10.47 9.43
C TRP A 91 10.43 11.88 9.70
N CYS A 92 11.28 12.74 10.24
CA CYS A 92 10.98 14.16 10.39
C CYS A 92 12.21 15.00 10.10
N ARG A 93 12.00 16.21 9.59
CA ARG A 93 13.09 17.09 9.13
C ARG A 93 13.95 17.59 10.29
N VAL A 94 13.32 17.95 11.40
CA VAL A 94 13.98 18.42 12.64
C VAL A 94 13.51 17.56 13.82
N LYS A 95 14.36 17.42 14.84
CA LYS A 95 14.02 16.78 16.13
C LYS A 95 13.85 17.87 17.22
N PRO A 96 12.81 17.81 18.07
CA PRO A 96 11.72 16.83 18.11
C PRO A 96 10.81 16.89 16.87
N CYS A 97 10.19 15.77 16.51
CA CYS A 97 9.31 15.71 15.34
C CYS A 97 8.09 16.63 15.50
N ILE A 98 7.53 16.72 16.70
CA ILE A 98 6.44 17.64 17.04
C ILE A 98 7.04 19.01 17.38
N SER A 99 7.61 19.66 16.37
CA SER A 99 8.05 21.05 16.42
C SER A 99 7.25 21.89 15.43
N PRO A 100 6.98 23.18 15.71
CA PRO A 100 6.21 24.05 14.81
C PRO A 100 6.79 24.06 13.39
N ASP A 101 5.92 23.99 12.38
CA ASP A 101 6.27 23.98 10.95
C ASP A 101 7.20 22.85 10.49
N ASN A 102 7.33 21.78 11.28
CA ASN A 102 8.18 20.65 10.92
C ASN A 102 7.49 19.72 9.92
N GLU A 103 8.27 19.18 8.98
CA GLU A 103 7.81 18.16 8.03
C GLU A 103 7.93 16.79 8.69
N VAL A 104 6.83 16.05 8.72
CA VAL A 104 6.77 14.65 9.17
C VAL A 104 6.35 13.76 8.01
N ARG A 105 7.07 12.66 7.82
CA ARG A 105 6.86 11.68 6.76
C ARG A 105 6.66 10.30 7.35
N VAL A 106 5.58 9.64 6.94
CA VAL A 106 5.31 8.23 7.27
C VAL A 106 5.60 7.38 6.05
N ASN A 107 6.54 6.46 6.19
CA ASN A 107 6.90 5.49 5.15
C ASN A 107 6.37 4.11 5.54
N ILE A 108 5.57 3.49 4.69
CA ILE A 108 5.17 2.09 4.82
C ILE A 108 5.87 1.29 3.72
N THR A 109 6.68 0.32 4.12
CA THR A 109 7.35 -0.61 3.20
C THR A 109 6.55 -1.91 3.13
N SER A 110 6.31 -2.42 1.93
CA SER A 110 5.65 -3.71 1.72
C SER A 110 6.38 -4.55 0.68
N LYS A 111 6.66 -5.82 1.04
CA LYS A 111 7.32 -6.79 0.14
C LYS A 111 6.43 -7.24 -1.02
N GLU A 112 5.11 -7.10 -0.90
CA GLU A 112 4.15 -7.62 -1.88
C GLU A 112 3.95 -6.69 -3.08
N ILE A 113 4.09 -5.39 -2.84
CA ILE A 113 4.09 -4.35 -3.88
C ILE A 113 5.51 -3.95 -4.31
N GLU A 114 6.54 -4.53 -3.67
CA GLU A 114 7.96 -4.21 -3.92
C GLU A 114 8.25 -2.70 -3.87
N GLY A 115 7.71 -2.00 -2.86
CA GLY A 115 7.74 -0.54 -2.83
C GLY A 115 7.58 0.08 -1.45
N VAL A 116 7.75 1.40 -1.42
CA VAL A 116 7.55 2.25 -0.25
C VAL A 116 6.42 3.22 -0.54
N ILE A 117 5.37 3.18 0.28
CA ILE A 117 4.31 4.18 0.29
C ILE A 117 4.71 5.28 1.27
N SER A 118 4.68 6.53 0.82
CA SER A 118 5.05 7.66 1.65
C SER A 118 3.93 8.70 1.70
N SER A 119 3.69 9.25 2.89
CA SER A 119 2.81 10.39 3.09
C SER A 119 3.52 11.43 3.95
N VAL A 120 3.35 12.70 3.59
CA VAL A 120 3.97 13.85 4.26
C VAL A 120 2.86 14.73 4.81
N GLU A 121 3.02 15.16 6.06
CA GLU A 121 2.18 16.14 6.74
C GLU A 121 3.07 17.13 7.52
N TYR A 122 2.51 18.28 7.88
CA TYR A 122 3.21 19.34 8.61
C TYR A 122 2.58 19.59 9.96
N VAL A 123 3.41 19.81 10.97
CA VAL A 123 2.95 20.23 12.31
C VAL A 123 2.47 21.67 12.25
N SER A 124 1.33 21.96 12.88
CA SER A 124 0.78 23.32 12.83
C SER A 124 1.69 24.32 13.54
N PRO A 125 1.89 25.53 12.97
CA PRO A 125 2.69 26.58 13.59
C PRO A 125 2.09 27.13 14.90
N TRP A 126 0.82 26.82 15.17
CA TRP A 126 0.05 27.31 16.32
C TRP A 126 -0.38 26.21 17.29
N ALA A 127 0.22 25.01 17.18
CA ALA A 127 -0.03 23.92 18.13
C ALA A 127 0.50 24.27 19.53
#